data_AF-A0A553QC14-F1
#
_entry.id   AF-A0A553QC14-F1
#
_cell.length_a   1.000
_cell.length_b   1.000
_cell.length_c   1.000
_cell.angle_alpha   90.00
_cell.angle_beta   90.00
_cell.angle_gamma   90.00
#
_symmetry.space_group_name_H-M   'P 1'
#
loop_
_entity.id
_entity.type
_entity.pdbx_description
1 polymer ?
#
loop_
_entity_poly.entity_id
_entity_poly.type
_entity_poly.pdbx_seq_one_letter_code
_entity_poly.pdbx_strand_id
1 'polypeptide(L)'
;MGGLQKKKYERGSATNYITRNKARKKLGLNLADFRRLCILKGIYPHEPKHKKKVNKGSTAPRTFYLLKDIRFLLHEPIVSKFRDYK
;
A
#
# COMPACT_ATOMS: atom_id res chain seq x y z
N MET A 1 -7.50 25.88 -24.17
CA MET A 1 -6.56 25.10 -23.33
C MET A 1 -7.19 23.77 -22.92
N GLY A 2 -7.24 22.78 -23.84
CA GLY A 2 -7.73 21.44 -23.52
C GLY A 2 -6.63 20.62 -22.85
N GLY A 3 -6.70 20.41 -21.54
CA GLY A 3 -5.71 19.60 -20.83
C GLY A 3 -5.72 18.14 -21.34
N LEU A 4 -4.53 17.57 -21.52
CA LEU A 4 -4.32 16.17 -21.91
C LEU A 4 -5.26 15.21 -21.14
N GLN A 5 -5.93 14.32 -21.88
CA GLN A 5 -6.86 13.34 -21.31
C GLN A 5 -6.11 12.44 -20.32
N LYS A 6 -6.55 12.46 -19.06
CA LYS A 6 -5.87 11.77 -17.97
C LYS A 6 -6.18 10.29 -18.00
N LYS A 7 -5.17 9.43 -17.84
CA LYS A 7 -5.37 7.98 -17.86
C LYS A 7 -6.19 7.53 -16.64
N LYS A 8 -6.98 6.49 -16.85
CA LYS A 8 -7.86 5.91 -15.82
C LYS A 8 -7.04 5.40 -14.64
N TYR A 9 -7.52 5.63 -13.41
CA TYR A 9 -6.91 5.20 -12.15
C TYR A 9 -5.63 5.92 -11.71
N GLU A 10 -5.22 7.00 -12.38
CA GLU A 10 -4.06 7.81 -11.97
C GLU A 10 -4.40 8.92 -10.97
N ARG A 11 -5.68 9.07 -10.59
CA ARG A 11 -6.14 10.14 -9.70
C ARG A 11 -7.27 9.68 -8.76
N GLY A 12 -7.45 10.43 -7.68
CA GLY A 12 -8.52 10.24 -6.69
C GLY A 12 -8.27 9.02 -5.79
N SER A 13 -9.34 8.38 -5.33
CA SER A 13 -9.23 7.26 -4.37
C SER A 13 -8.36 6.11 -4.87
N ALA A 14 -8.17 5.94 -6.18
CA ALA A 14 -7.34 4.87 -6.75
C ALA A 14 -5.85 5.00 -6.39
N THR A 15 -5.34 6.22 -6.14
CA THR A 15 -3.93 6.45 -5.79
C THR A 15 -3.67 6.41 -4.28
N ASN A 16 -4.71 6.49 -3.45
CA ASN A 16 -4.56 6.60 -2.00
C ASN A 16 -4.29 5.25 -1.32
N TYR A 17 -4.53 4.15 -2.03
CA TYR A 17 -4.41 2.80 -1.48
C TYR A 17 -3.40 1.97 -2.25
N ILE A 18 -2.79 1.03 -1.54
CA ILE A 18 -1.86 0.05 -2.08
C ILE A 18 -2.24 -1.34 -1.57
N THR A 19 -2.24 -2.33 -2.46
CA THR A 19 -2.52 -3.73 -2.08
C THR A 19 -1.40 -4.29 -1.22
N ARG A 20 -1.69 -5.20 -0.28
CA ARG A 20 -0.71 -5.89 0.58
C ARG A 20 0.54 -6.37 -0.19
N ASN A 21 0.36 -7.07 -1.31
CA ASN A 21 1.47 -7.62 -2.09
C ASN A 21 2.40 -6.53 -2.63
N LYS A 22 1.84 -5.39 -3.06
CA LYS A 22 2.62 -4.23 -3.51
C LYS A 22 3.31 -3.52 -2.35
N ALA A 23 2.64 -3.36 -1.22
CA ALA A 23 3.22 -2.74 -0.02
C ALA A 23 4.45 -3.52 0.47
N ARG A 24 4.30 -4.84 0.62
CA ARG A 24 5.39 -5.74 1.01
C ARG A 24 6.57 -5.69 0.03
N LYS A 25 6.30 -5.77 -1.29
CA LYS A 25 7.34 -5.67 -2.33
C LYS A 25 8.06 -4.33 -2.28
N LYS A 26 7.33 -3.23 -2.05
CA LYS A 26 7.92 -1.88 -1.96
C LYS A 26 8.83 -1.74 -0.74
N LEU A 27 8.47 -2.34 0.38
CA LEU A 27 9.29 -2.36 1.61
C LEU A 27 10.41 -3.41 1.56
N GLY A 28 10.45 -4.30 0.56
CA GLY A 28 11.47 -5.34 0.46
C GLY A 28 11.41 -6.40 1.57
N LEU A 29 10.25 -6.62 2.18
CA LEU A 29 10.09 -7.54 3.32
C LEU A 29 9.43 -8.85 2.91
N ASN A 30 9.59 -9.91 3.72
CA ASN A 30 8.75 -11.10 3.61
C ASN A 30 7.35 -10.85 4.23
N LEU A 31 6.44 -11.83 4.13
CA LEU A 31 5.06 -11.63 4.61
C LEU A 31 4.97 -11.59 6.15
N ALA A 32 5.80 -12.36 6.84
CA ALA A 32 5.82 -12.43 8.30
C ALA A 32 6.32 -11.11 8.90
N ASP A 33 7.45 -10.59 8.40
CA ASP A 33 8.05 -9.35 8.87
C ASP A 33 7.20 -8.15 8.51
N PHE A 34 6.57 -8.14 7.34
CA PHE A 34 5.59 -7.11 7.02
C PHE A 34 4.42 -7.09 8.02
N ARG A 35 3.92 -8.26 8.45
CA ARG A 35 2.86 -8.32 9.48
C ARG A 35 3.35 -7.83 10.84
N ARG A 36 4.54 -8.26 11.27
CA ARG A 36 5.16 -7.81 12.53
C ARG A 36 5.36 -6.30 12.53
N LEU A 37 5.93 -5.75 11.46
CA LEU A 37 6.12 -4.32 11.28
C LEU A 37 4.79 -3.56 11.34
N CYS A 38 3.76 -4.05 10.65
CA CYS A 38 2.43 -3.46 10.68
C CYS A 38 1.84 -3.42 12.10
N ILE A 39 2.01 -4.48 12.89
CA ILE A 39 1.54 -4.52 14.29
C ILE A 39 2.31 -3.51 15.13
N LEU A 40 3.64 -3.53 15.06
CA LEU A 40 4.51 -2.64 15.83
C LEU A 40 4.26 -1.16 15.55
N LYS A 41 3.96 -0.81 14.30
CA LYS A 41 3.71 0.57 13.87
C LYS A 41 2.23 0.95 13.85
N GLY A 42 1.34 0.03 14.25
CA GLY A 42 -0.10 0.28 14.29
C GLY A 42 -0.74 0.52 12.91
N ILE A 43 -0.18 -0.05 11.85
CA ILE A 43 -0.68 0.11 10.47
C ILE A 43 -1.57 -1.06 10.10
N TYR A 44 -2.86 -0.78 9.98
CA TYR A 44 -3.90 -1.78 9.72
C TYR A 44 -4.41 -1.71 8.28
N PRO A 45 -4.95 -2.81 7.74
CA PRO A 45 -5.63 -2.78 6.46
C PRO A 45 -6.88 -1.90 6.54
N HIS A 46 -7.14 -1.16 5.46
CA HIS A 46 -8.31 -0.31 5.31
C HIS A 46 -9.22 -0.81 4.20
N GLU A 47 -10.52 -0.70 4.40
CA GLU A 47 -11.50 -0.94 3.35
C GLU A 47 -11.75 0.35 2.54
N PRO A 48 -11.43 0.38 1.23
CA PRO A 48 -11.71 1.54 0.42
C PRO A 48 -13.22 1.69 0.17
N LYS A 49 -13.75 2.91 0.26
CA LYS A 49 -15.16 3.23 -0.08
C LYS A 49 -15.54 2.78 -1.50
N HIS A 50 -14.61 2.87 -2.46
CA HIS A 50 -14.82 2.46 -3.85
C HIS A 50 -13.89 1.31 -4.26
N LYS A 51 -14.13 0.09 -3.75
CA LYS A 51 -13.28 -1.10 -3.95
C LYS A 51 -12.97 -1.38 -5.43
N LYS A 52 -13.97 -1.34 -6.33
CA LYS A 52 -13.78 -1.56 -7.78
C LYS A 52 -12.82 -0.55 -8.42
N LYS A 53 -12.91 0.74 -8.06
CA LYS A 53 -12.06 1.80 -8.61
C LYS A 53 -10.61 1.66 -8.14
N VAL A 54 -10.41 1.32 -6.87
CA VAL A 54 -9.07 1.09 -6.30
C VAL A 54 -8.42 -0.18 -6.87
N ASN A 55 -9.23 -1.22 -7.08
CA ASN A 55 -8.76 -2.48 -7.64
C ASN A 55 -8.71 -2.49 -9.18
N LYS A 56 -8.70 -1.31 -9.82
CA LYS A 56 -8.63 -1.14 -11.28
C LYS A 56 -9.68 -1.95 -12.07
N GLY A 57 -10.87 -2.09 -11.51
CA GLY A 57 -12.00 -2.83 -12.11
C GLY A 57 -12.17 -4.27 -11.60
N SER A 58 -11.19 -4.83 -10.88
CA SER A 58 -11.29 -6.19 -10.34
C SER A 58 -12.20 -6.25 -9.10
N THR A 59 -12.99 -7.31 -9.00
CA THR A 59 -13.87 -7.62 -7.86
C THR A 59 -13.24 -8.57 -6.83
N ALA A 60 -12.04 -9.08 -7.11
CA ALA A 60 -11.37 -10.02 -6.22
C ALA A 60 -11.10 -9.40 -4.83
N PRO A 61 -11.31 -10.16 -3.74
CA PRO A 61 -11.04 -9.67 -2.39
C PRO A 61 -9.55 -9.39 -2.22
N ARG A 62 -9.21 -8.15 -1.87
CA ARG A 62 -7.83 -7.72 -1.61
C ARG A 62 -7.76 -6.88 -0.36
N THR A 63 -6.68 -7.05 0.38
CA THR A 63 -6.32 -6.20 1.51
C THR A 63 -5.57 -4.97 1.01
N PHE A 64 -6.06 -3.80 1.39
CA PHE A 64 -5.49 -2.51 1.04
C PHE A 64 -4.92 -1.83 2.27
N TYR A 65 -3.83 -1.10 2.08
CA TYR A 65 -3.23 -0.20 3.05
C TYR A 65 -3.24 1.21 2.46
N LEU A 66 -3.16 2.23 3.31
CA LEU A 66 -3.02 3.60 2.81
C LEU A 66 -1.59 3.81 2.30
N LEU A 67 -1.47 4.45 1.14
CA LEU A 67 -0.18 4.71 0.51
C LEU A 67 0.69 5.61 1.38
N LYS A 68 0.07 6.57 2.11
CA LYS A 68 0.77 7.47 3.04
C LYS A 68 1.50 6.70 4.14
N ASP A 69 0.88 5.67 4.72
CA ASP A 69 1.45 4.92 5.84
C ASP A 69 2.61 4.04 5.35
N ILE A 70 2.46 3.43 4.16
CA ILE A 70 3.57 2.67 3.54
C ILE A 70 4.74 3.58 3.15
N ARG A 71 4.47 4.82 2.72
CA ARG A 71 5.52 5.82 2.46
C ARG A 71 6.21 6.23 3.76
N PHE A 72 5.47 6.43 4.84
CA PHE A 72 6.03 6.72 6.15
C PHE A 72 6.96 5.58 6.60
N LEU A 73 6.52 4.33 6.50
CA LEU A 73 7.34 3.16 6.80
C LEU A 73 8.63 3.07 5.98
N LEU A 74 8.64 3.51 4.72
CA LEU A 74 9.86 3.48 3.89
C LEU A 74 11.00 4.33 4.45
N HIS A 75 10.68 5.39 5.19
CA HIS A 75 11.67 6.30 5.78
C HIS A 75 12.03 5.91 7.23
N GLU A 76 11.34 4.92 7.80
CA GLU A 76 11.58 4.49 9.17
C GLU A 76 12.78 3.53 9.24
N PRO A 77 13.74 3.76 10.16
CA PRO A 77 14.95 2.94 10.27
C PRO A 77 14.65 1.50 10.70
N ILE A 78 13.48 1.26 11.31
CA ILE A 78 13.07 -0.09 11.74
C ILE A 78 12.95 -1.06 10.56
N VAL A 79 12.63 -0.56 9.36
CA VAL A 79 12.50 -1.42 8.17
C VAL A 79 13.85 -2.03 7.80
N SER A 80 14.96 -1.30 7.97
CA SER A 80 16.30 -1.87 7.77
C SER A 80 16.59 -2.95 8.79
N LYS A 81 16.30 -2.71 10.08
CA LYS A 81 16.51 -3.71 11.14
C LYS A 81 15.81 -5.03 10.85
N PHE A 82 14.58 -5.00 10.30
CA PHE A 82 13.86 -6.21 9.89
C PHE A 82 14.49 -6.95 8.70
N ARG A 83 15.26 -6.25 7.86
CA ARG A 83 16.02 -6.87 6.77
C ARG A 83 17.32 -7.50 7.26
N ASP A 84 17.96 -6.87 8.25
CA ASP A 84 19.23 -7.33 8.83
C ASP A 84 19.04 -8.51 9.78
N TYR A 85 17.88 -8.63 10.43
CA TYR A 85 17.53 -9.71 11.36
C TYR A 85 17.24 -11.06 10.69
N LYS A 86 17.68 -11.25 9.44
CA LYS A 86 17.33 -12.40 8.62
C LYS A 86 18.33 -13.54 8.76
#